data_AF-A0A1E3VUY2-F1
#
_entry.id   AF-A0A1E3VUY2-F1
#
_cell.length_a   1.000
_cell.length_b   1.000
_cell.length_c   1.000
_cell.angle_alpha   90.00
_cell.angle_beta   90.00
_cell.angle_gamma   90.00
#
_symmetry.space_group_name_H-M   'P 1'
#
loop_
_entity.id
_entity.type
_entity.pdbx_description
1 polymer ?
#
loop_
_entity_poly.entity_id
_entity_poly.type
_entity_poly.pdbx_seq_one_letter_code
_entity_poly.pdbx_strand_id
1 'polypeptide(L)'
;MANSVETRYPFLDENVIALAARMHPRWKLRPLLKDKYLLRQAALRRLPRDVAWRPKNMFRAPTAETFLVNPPDFVRDLLSAESLKRTGYFDVAAVERDRALVARGEGDKLGAFDSLGLGGVVATQLWHHLYLGGDLCELPNLDYAPKAVAPARQPRAVAGGAAAP
;
A
#
# COMPACT_ATOMS: atom_id res chain seq x y z
N MET A 1 7.94 -13.80 -6.01
CA MET A 1 9.17 -14.60 -5.80
C MET A 1 10.44 -13.97 -6.38
N ALA A 2 10.39 -12.79 -7.02
CA ALA A 2 11.54 -12.15 -7.68
C ALA A 2 12.74 -11.82 -6.76
N ASN A 3 12.56 -11.87 -5.43
CA ASN A 3 13.60 -11.56 -4.44
C ASN A 3 13.92 -12.73 -3.50
N SER A 4 13.65 -13.98 -3.89
CA SER A 4 13.91 -15.19 -3.05
C SER A 4 13.29 -15.16 -1.65
N VAL A 5 12.20 -14.39 -1.47
CA VAL A 5 11.41 -14.32 -0.23
C VAL A 5 10.07 -15.02 -0.46
N GLU A 6 9.73 -15.96 0.42
CA GLU A 6 8.44 -16.64 0.44
C GLU A 6 7.45 -15.87 1.32
N THR A 7 6.36 -15.37 0.72
CA THR A 7 5.29 -14.71 1.50
C THR A 7 4.30 -15.76 2.01
N ARG A 8 4.09 -15.80 3.33
CA ARG A 8 3.05 -16.63 3.96
C ARG A 8 1.94 -15.76 4.53
N TYR A 9 0.69 -16.20 4.36
CA TYR A 9 -0.51 -15.48 4.82
C TYR A 9 -1.28 -16.33 5.84
N PRO A 10 -0.91 -16.30 7.14
CA PRO A 10 -1.48 -17.21 8.15
C PRO A 10 -3.00 -17.15 8.29
N PHE A 11 -3.62 -16.01 7.98
CA PHE A 11 -5.08 -15.86 8.04
C PHE A 11 -5.83 -16.57 6.89
N LEU A 12 -5.11 -17.04 5.86
CA LEU A 12 -5.65 -17.84 4.76
C LEU A 12 -5.50 -19.35 4.99
N ASP A 13 -5.07 -19.76 6.18
CA ASP A 13 -5.04 -21.17 6.58
C ASP A 13 -6.45 -21.79 6.51
N GLU A 14 -6.52 -23.04 6.04
CA GLU A 14 -7.78 -23.77 5.83
C GLU A 14 -8.60 -23.90 7.11
N ASN A 15 -7.95 -24.10 8.26
CA ASN A 15 -8.62 -24.26 9.54
C ASN A 15 -9.19 -22.93 10.04
N VAL A 16 -8.46 -21.84 9.80
CA VAL A 16 -8.92 -20.48 10.11
C VAL A 16 -10.15 -20.15 9.27
N ILE A 17 -10.11 -20.46 7.97
CA ILE A 17 -11.25 -20.24 7.05
C ILE A 17 -12.44 -21.11 7.46
N ALA A 18 -12.23 -22.41 7.73
CA ALA A 18 -13.28 -23.33 8.13
C ALA A 18 -13.97 -22.90 9.44
N LEU A 19 -13.19 -22.46 10.43
CA LEU A 19 -13.73 -21.87 11.67
C LEU A 19 -14.52 -20.60 11.39
N ALA A 20 -13.96 -19.69 10.59
CA ALA A 20 -14.64 -18.45 10.23
C ALA A 20 -15.95 -18.74 9.49
N ALA A 21 -15.99 -19.68 8.56
CA ALA A 21 -17.18 -20.00 7.77
C ALA A 21 -18.36 -20.45 8.65
N ARG A 22 -18.10 -21.22 9.70
CA ARG A 22 -19.13 -21.72 10.64
C ARG A 22 -19.56 -20.70 11.71
N MET A 23 -18.86 -19.57 11.80
CA MET A 23 -19.10 -18.57 12.83
C MET A 23 -20.30 -17.67 12.47
N HIS A 24 -21.20 -17.48 13.43
CA HIS A 24 -22.34 -16.57 13.28
C HIS A 24 -21.87 -15.14 12.90
N PRO A 25 -22.47 -14.49 11.88
CA PRO A 25 -22.02 -13.19 11.35
C PRO A 25 -21.85 -12.08 12.40
N ARG A 26 -22.70 -12.07 13.43
CA ARG A 26 -22.60 -11.17 14.60
C ARG A 26 -21.21 -11.08 15.23
N TRP A 27 -20.39 -12.13 15.14
CA TRP A 27 -19.04 -12.16 15.72
C TRP A 27 -17.96 -11.62 14.78
N LYS A 28 -18.25 -11.53 13.47
CA LYS A 28 -17.37 -10.97 12.44
C LYS A 28 -17.61 -9.47 12.27
N LEU A 29 -18.88 -9.07 12.21
CA LEU A 29 -19.34 -7.72 11.95
C LEU A 29 -20.28 -7.28 13.09
N ARG A 30 -19.73 -6.58 14.08
CA ARG A 30 -20.53 -5.95 15.14
C ARG A 30 -20.79 -4.47 14.80
N PRO A 31 -21.89 -3.89 15.30
CA PRO A 31 -22.14 -2.45 15.18
C PRO A 31 -20.98 -1.59 15.73
N LEU A 32 -20.93 -0.33 15.29
CA LEU A 32 -20.01 0.70 15.81
C LEU A 32 -18.52 0.35 15.67
N LEU A 33 -18.10 -0.15 14.49
CA LEU A 33 -16.70 -0.43 14.15
C LEU A 33 -16.01 -1.47 15.06
N LYS A 34 -16.79 -2.34 15.73
CA LYS A 34 -16.27 -3.47 16.52
C LYS A 34 -16.11 -4.73 15.68
N ASP A 35 -15.63 -4.56 14.45
CA ASP A 35 -15.30 -5.64 13.53
C ASP A 35 -14.21 -6.56 14.12
N LYS A 36 -14.10 -7.78 13.58
CA LYS A 36 -13.04 -8.73 13.96
C LYS A 36 -13.05 -9.05 15.47
N TYR A 37 -14.22 -9.01 16.11
CA TYR A 37 -14.33 -9.02 17.57
C TYR A 37 -13.58 -10.17 18.24
N LEU A 38 -13.80 -11.41 17.79
CA LEU A 38 -13.13 -12.58 18.36
C LEU A 38 -11.61 -12.56 18.11
N LEU A 39 -11.16 -12.06 16.95
CA LEU A 39 -9.74 -11.86 16.68
C LEU A 39 -9.13 -10.84 17.65
N ARG A 40 -9.84 -9.75 17.95
CA ARG A 40 -9.42 -8.75 18.94
C ARG A 40 -9.36 -9.34 20.35
N GLN A 41 -10.34 -10.17 20.73
CA GLN A 41 -10.31 -10.90 22.01
C GLN A 41 -9.11 -11.86 22.10
N ALA A 42 -8.79 -12.59 21.03
CA ALA A 42 -7.61 -13.44 20.99
C ALA A 42 -6.32 -12.62 21.07
N ALA A 43 -6.25 -11.49 20.36
CA ALA A 43 -5.10 -10.59 20.35
C ALA A 43 -4.80 -9.98 21.73
N LEU A 44 -5.82 -9.66 22.54
CA LEU A 44 -5.65 -9.16 23.91
C LEU A 44 -4.85 -10.11 24.82
N ARG A 45 -4.77 -11.40 24.49
CA ARG A 45 -3.97 -12.36 25.26
C ARG A 45 -2.47 -12.19 25.03
N ARG A 46 -2.06 -11.43 24.01
CA ARG A 46 -0.67 -11.30 23.53
C ARG A 46 -0.22 -9.87 23.24
N LEU A 47 -1.14 -8.95 22.99
CA LEU A 47 -0.87 -7.58 22.60
C LEU A 47 -1.52 -6.57 23.55
N PRO A 48 -0.92 -5.37 23.71
CA PRO A 48 -1.54 -4.25 24.40
C PRO A 48 -2.94 -3.92 23.87
N ARG A 49 -3.79 -3.39 24.75
CA ARG A 49 -5.22 -3.13 24.46
C ARG A 49 -5.39 -2.13 23.32
N ASP A 50 -4.59 -1.07 23.29
CA ASP A 50 -4.57 -0.04 22.25
C ASP A 50 -4.23 -0.62 20.88
N VAL A 51 -3.28 -1.56 20.80
CA VAL A 51 -2.94 -2.27 19.56
C VAL A 51 -4.06 -3.21 19.11
N ALA A 52 -4.56 -4.06 20.02
CA ALA A 52 -5.61 -5.03 19.72
C ALA A 52 -6.93 -4.37 19.29
N TRP A 53 -7.26 -3.20 19.84
CA TRP A 53 -8.48 -2.45 19.55
C TRP A 53 -8.30 -1.30 18.57
N ARG A 54 -7.10 -1.15 17.99
CA ARG A 54 -6.86 -0.11 16.99
C ARG A 54 -7.87 -0.18 15.84
N PRO A 55 -8.41 0.95 15.36
CA PRO A 55 -9.27 0.97 14.18
C PRO A 55 -8.63 0.29 12.97
N LYS A 56 -9.47 -0.35 12.14
CA LYS A 56 -9.01 -0.97 10.88
C LYS A 56 -8.63 0.14 9.90
N ASN A 57 -7.33 0.26 9.65
CA ASN A 57 -6.83 1.10 8.59
C ASN A 57 -6.58 0.26 7.34
N MET A 58 -6.84 0.84 6.18
CA MET A 58 -6.46 0.26 4.90
C MET A 58 -4.95 0.44 4.73
N PHE A 59 -4.27 -0.58 4.22
CA PHE A 59 -2.92 -0.37 3.72
C PHE A 59 -3.06 0.42 2.40
N ARG A 60 -2.83 1.73 2.47
CA ARG A 60 -2.92 2.61 1.31
C ARG A 60 -1.53 2.77 0.71
N ALA A 61 -1.45 2.76 -0.62
CA ALA A 61 -0.26 3.27 -1.30
C ALA A 61 -0.04 4.75 -0.93
N PRO A 62 1.19 5.28 -1.05
CA PRO A 62 1.43 6.69 -0.84
C PRO A 62 0.54 7.56 -1.74
N THR A 63 0.10 8.71 -1.23
CA THR A 63 -0.80 9.64 -1.92
C THR A 63 -0.11 10.34 -3.10
N ALA A 64 -0.90 10.97 -3.97
CA ALA A 64 -0.42 11.77 -5.09
C ALA A 64 0.73 12.72 -4.69
N GLU A 65 0.66 13.38 -3.53
CA GLU A 65 1.70 14.32 -3.11
C GLU A 65 3.08 13.66 -3.00
N THR A 66 3.14 12.38 -2.65
CA THR A 66 4.40 11.65 -2.47
C THR A 66 5.21 11.58 -3.77
N PHE A 67 4.53 11.53 -4.92
CA PHE A 67 5.18 11.34 -6.23
C PHE A 67 5.01 12.53 -7.18
N LEU A 68 4.07 13.43 -6.91
CA LEU A 68 3.65 14.46 -7.88
C LEU A 68 3.99 15.90 -7.47
N VAL A 69 4.54 16.14 -6.28
CA VAL A 69 5.07 17.48 -5.92
C VAL A 69 6.36 17.78 -6.71
N ASN A 70 7.27 16.80 -6.77
CA ASN A 70 8.49 16.88 -7.57
C ASN A 70 8.62 15.60 -8.41
N PRO A 71 7.74 15.41 -9.42
CA PRO A 71 7.69 14.17 -10.17
C PRO A 71 8.95 14.00 -11.01
N PRO A 72 9.48 12.76 -11.15
CA PRO A 72 10.48 12.45 -12.17
C PRO A 72 9.98 12.80 -13.59
N ASP A 73 10.89 12.99 -14.54
CA ASP A 73 10.56 13.31 -15.94
C ASP A 73 9.54 12.35 -16.55
N PHE A 74 9.78 11.04 -16.43
CA PHE A 74 8.86 10.04 -16.97
C PHE A 74 7.44 10.17 -16.40
N VAL A 75 7.28 10.58 -15.14
CA VAL A 75 5.96 10.78 -14.53
C VAL A 75 5.28 12.03 -15.10
N ARG A 76 6.05 13.09 -15.38
CA ARG A 76 5.53 14.29 -16.06
C ARG A 76 5.03 13.94 -17.46
N ASP A 77 5.80 13.16 -18.20
CA ASP A 77 5.49 12.77 -19.57
C ASP A 77 4.25 11.86 -19.63
N LEU A 78 4.16 10.87 -18.74
CA LEU A 78 3.00 9.97 -18.63
C LEU A 78 1.70 10.73 -18.31
N LEU A 79 1.79 11.80 -17.52
CA LEU A 79 0.64 12.64 -17.17
C LEU A 79 0.42 13.80 -18.14
N SER A 80 1.23 13.95 -19.18
CA SER A 80 1.08 15.03 -20.15
C SER A 80 -0.26 14.92 -20.89
N ALA A 81 -0.83 16.06 -21.27
CA ALA A 81 -2.06 16.07 -22.06
C ALA A 81 -1.91 15.30 -23.38
N GLU A 82 -0.71 15.20 -23.94
CA GLU A 82 -0.41 14.41 -25.12
C GLU A 82 -0.54 12.91 -24.84
N SER A 83 0.19 12.39 -23.83
CA SER A 83 0.16 10.97 -23.45
C SER A 83 -1.24 10.51 -23.01
N LEU A 84 -1.95 11.36 -22.25
CA LEU A 84 -3.32 11.09 -21.84
C LEU A 84 -4.28 11.00 -23.04
N LYS A 85 -4.15 11.91 -24.02
CA LYS A 85 -4.96 11.86 -25.25
C LYS A 85 -4.62 10.66 -26.13
N ARG A 86 -3.35 10.31 -26.20
CA ARG A 86 -2.87 9.20 -27.04
C ARG A 86 -3.43 7.86 -26.58
N THR A 87 -3.47 7.64 -25.27
CA THR A 87 -4.03 6.42 -24.67
C THR A 87 -5.56 6.46 -24.57
N GLY A 88 -6.15 7.64 -24.34
CA GLY A 88 -7.60 7.83 -24.35
C GLY A 88 -8.35 7.24 -23.16
N TYR A 89 -7.65 6.83 -22.09
CA TYR A 89 -8.29 6.17 -20.93
C TYR A 89 -8.89 7.13 -19.90
N PHE A 90 -8.42 8.38 -19.87
CA PHE A 90 -8.70 9.32 -18.78
C PHE A 90 -9.24 10.65 -19.29
N ASP A 91 -10.05 11.30 -18.45
CA ASP A 91 -10.43 12.70 -18.66
C ASP A 91 -9.21 13.61 -18.42
N VAL A 92 -8.66 14.11 -19.53
CA VAL A 92 -7.49 14.99 -19.54
C VAL A 92 -7.71 16.23 -18.68
N ALA A 93 -8.91 16.82 -18.71
CA ALA A 93 -9.20 18.04 -17.95
C ALA A 93 -9.25 17.76 -16.44
N ALA A 94 -9.81 16.61 -16.04
CA ALA A 94 -9.81 16.20 -14.64
C ALA A 94 -8.38 15.99 -14.12
N VAL A 95 -7.55 15.23 -14.85
CA VAL A 95 -6.16 14.96 -14.45
C VAL A 95 -5.33 16.24 -14.34
N GLU A 96 -5.47 17.16 -15.29
CA GLU A 96 -4.75 18.45 -15.27
C GLU A 96 -5.16 19.32 -14.06
N ARG A 97 -6.46 19.40 -13.74
CA ARG A 97 -6.92 20.14 -12.55
C ARG A 97 -6.31 19.57 -11.27
N ASP A 98 -6.35 18.25 -11.11
CA ASP A 98 -5.89 17.58 -9.90
C ASP A 98 -4.38 17.69 -9.76
N ARG A 99 -3.63 17.54 -10.87
CA ARG A 99 -2.17 17.76 -10.89
C ARG A 99 -1.81 19.20 -10.53
N ALA A 100 -2.56 20.18 -11.03
CA ALA A 100 -2.34 21.58 -10.72
C ALA A 100 -2.58 21.91 -9.24
N LEU A 101 -3.54 21.24 -8.57
CA LEU A 101 -3.75 21.36 -7.13
C LEU A 101 -2.53 20.84 -6.34
N VAL A 102 -2.02 19.67 -6.70
CA VAL A 102 -0.82 19.09 -6.05
C VAL A 102 0.40 19.99 -6.25
N ALA A 103 0.62 20.49 -7.47
CA ALA A 103 1.75 21.36 -7.79
C ALA A 103 1.74 22.68 -7.01
N ARG A 104 0.55 23.19 -6.63
CA ARG A 104 0.40 24.39 -5.79
C ARG A 104 0.54 24.12 -4.29
N GLY A 105 0.80 22.87 -3.89
CA GLY A 105 0.81 22.46 -2.48
C GLY A 105 -0.60 22.39 -1.87
N GLU A 106 -1.64 22.37 -2.70
CA GLU A 106 -3.04 22.28 -2.29
C GLU A 106 -3.58 20.83 -2.42
N GLY A 107 -2.67 19.85 -2.38
CA GLY A 107 -2.99 18.42 -2.52
C GLY A 107 -4.02 17.92 -1.50
N ASP A 108 -3.99 18.44 -0.28
CA ASP A 108 -4.95 18.11 0.78
C ASP A 108 -6.42 18.45 0.43
N LYS A 109 -6.63 19.31 -0.57
CA LYS A 109 -7.98 19.62 -1.08
C LYS A 109 -8.55 18.51 -1.97
N LEU A 110 -7.71 17.61 -2.46
CA LEU A 110 -8.15 16.41 -3.17
C LEU A 110 -8.78 15.44 -2.18
N GLY A 111 -9.89 14.82 -2.58
CA GLY A 111 -10.42 13.68 -1.84
C GLY A 111 -9.37 12.57 -1.77
N ALA A 112 -9.37 11.78 -0.69
CA ALA A 112 -8.44 10.66 -0.55
C ALA A 112 -8.51 9.68 -1.75
N PHE A 113 -9.68 9.55 -2.38
CA PHE A 113 -9.86 8.73 -3.57
C PHE A 113 -9.29 9.38 -4.83
N ASP A 114 -9.40 10.70 -4.99
CA ASP A 114 -8.87 11.43 -6.15
C ASP A 114 -7.33 11.44 -6.11
N SER A 115 -6.76 11.65 -4.93
CA SER A 115 -5.31 11.55 -4.70
C SER A 115 -4.77 10.14 -5.00
N LEU A 116 -5.50 9.09 -4.61
CA LEU A 116 -5.18 7.72 -5.02
C LEU A 116 -5.39 7.49 -6.53
N GLY A 117 -6.41 8.14 -7.11
CA GLY A 117 -6.74 8.09 -8.53
C GLY A 117 -5.61 8.57 -9.41
N LEU A 118 -4.98 9.70 -9.07
CA LEU A 118 -3.78 10.21 -9.77
C LEU A 118 -2.64 9.18 -9.80
N GLY A 119 -2.38 8.49 -8.68
CA GLY A 119 -1.42 7.39 -8.66
C GLY A 119 -1.82 6.23 -9.59
N GLY A 120 -3.13 5.94 -9.66
CA GLY A 120 -3.70 4.98 -10.61
C GLY A 120 -3.52 5.40 -12.08
N VAL A 121 -3.63 6.69 -12.39
CA VAL A 121 -3.36 7.22 -13.74
C VAL A 121 -1.91 6.96 -14.12
N VAL A 122 -0.94 7.33 -13.27
CA VAL A 122 0.49 7.08 -13.52
C VAL A 122 0.75 5.59 -13.72
N ALA A 123 0.24 4.73 -12.84
CA ALA A 123 0.45 3.29 -12.93
C ALA A 123 -0.11 2.70 -14.23
N THR A 124 -1.29 3.16 -14.66
CA THR A 124 -1.94 2.69 -15.89
C THR A 124 -1.20 3.17 -17.13
N GLN A 125 -0.79 4.44 -17.17
CA GLN A 125 0.01 5.00 -18.26
C GLN A 125 1.36 4.28 -18.37
N LEU A 126 2.04 4.05 -17.25
CA LEU A 126 3.31 3.31 -17.22
C LEU A 126 3.14 1.87 -17.72
N TRP A 127 2.06 1.19 -17.31
CA TRP A 127 1.74 -0.13 -17.83
C TRP A 127 1.48 -0.11 -19.34
N HIS A 128 0.72 0.86 -19.85
CA HIS A 128 0.51 1.01 -21.29
C HIS A 128 1.84 1.21 -22.03
N HIS A 129 2.70 2.11 -21.54
CA HIS A 129 4.01 2.33 -22.10
C HIS A 129 4.84 1.03 -22.13
N LEU A 130 4.90 0.29 -21.03
CA LEU A 130 5.72 -0.92 -20.93
C LEU A 130 5.24 -2.09 -21.80
N TYR A 131 3.93 -2.19 -22.06
CA TYR A 131 3.35 -3.42 -22.65
C TYR A 131 2.57 -3.22 -23.94
N LEU A 132 2.20 -1.98 -24.31
CA LEU A 132 1.31 -1.71 -25.46
C LEU A 132 1.90 -0.78 -26.53
N GLY A 133 2.95 0.00 -26.27
CA GLY A 133 3.44 0.96 -27.27
C GLY A 133 4.79 1.63 -27.05
N GLY A 134 5.29 1.73 -25.81
CA GLY A 134 6.65 2.25 -25.53
C GLY A 134 6.89 3.72 -25.87
N ASP A 135 5.84 4.52 -26.12
CA ASP A 135 5.96 5.82 -26.78
C ASP A 135 5.57 7.03 -25.90
N LEU A 136 5.14 6.78 -24.66
CA LEU A 136 4.61 7.82 -23.76
C LEU A 136 5.66 8.61 -22.96
N CYS A 137 6.83 8.04 -22.68
CA CYS A 137 7.87 8.66 -21.85
C CYS A 137 9.23 7.98 -22.06
N GLU A 138 10.31 8.61 -21.63
CA GLU A 138 11.62 7.96 -21.51
C GLU A 138 11.82 7.43 -20.09
N LEU A 139 12.07 6.12 -19.96
CA LEU A 139 12.30 5.50 -18.65
C LEU A 139 13.76 5.63 -18.22
N PRO A 140 14.03 6.05 -16.97
CA PRO A 140 15.39 6.08 -16.46
C PRO A 140 15.95 4.66 -16.33
N ASN A 141 17.24 4.48 -16.63
CA ASN A 141 17.95 3.27 -16.24
C ASN A 141 18.06 3.22 -14.72
N LEU A 142 17.38 2.25 -14.10
CA LEU A 142 17.45 2.00 -12.67
C LEU A 142 18.56 1.00 -12.39
N ASP A 143 19.78 1.50 -12.15
CA ASP A 143 20.87 0.68 -11.64
C ASP A 143 20.60 0.35 -10.16
N TYR A 144 19.92 -0.77 -9.91
CA TYR A 144 19.72 -1.28 -8.57
C TYR A 144 21.02 -1.90 -8.04
N ALA A 145 21.82 -1.11 -7.34
CA ALA A 145 22.97 -1.58 -6.57
C ALA A 145 22.58 -1.64 -5.07
N PRO A 146 22.07 -2.78 -4.56
CA PRO A 146 21.74 -2.89 -3.15
C PRO A 146 23.01 -2.73 -2.32
N LYS A 147 23.08 -1.67 -1.50
CA LYS A 147 24.05 -1.63 -0.41
C LYS A 147 23.67 -2.74 0.57
N ALA A 148 24.42 -3.83 0.57
CA ALA A 148 24.28 -4.89 1.56
C ALA A 148 24.60 -4.33 2.94
N VAL A 149 23.58 -3.86 3.66
CA VAL A 149 23.71 -3.54 5.08
C VAL A 149 23.54 -4.85 5.82
N ALA A 150 24.63 -5.41 6.33
CA ALA A 150 24.56 -6.60 7.17
C ALA A 150 23.59 -6.31 8.33
N PRO A 151 22.60 -7.19 8.61
CA PRO A 151 21.67 -6.96 9.71
C PRO A 151 22.46 -6.85 11.02
N ALA A 152 22.19 -5.80 11.79
CA ALA A 152 22.77 -5.65 13.12
C ALA A 152 22.45 -6.92 13.93
N ARG A 153 23.48 -7.60 14.43
CA ARG A 153 23.31 -8.77 15.31
C ARG A 153 22.48 -8.33 16.51
N GLN A 154 21.25 -8.83 16.61
CA GLN A 154 20.47 -8.67 17.83
C GLN A 154 21.21 -9.37 18.97
N PRO A 155 21.35 -8.75 20.15
CA PRO A 155 21.93 -9.43 21.30
C PRO A 155 21.06 -10.64 21.64
N ARG A 156 21.69 -11.82 21.74
CA ARG A 156 21.03 -13.05 22.20
C ARG A 156 20.39 -12.76 23.56
N ALA A 157 19.09 -13.02 23.67
CA ALA A 157 18.41 -13.05 24.95
C ALA A 157 19.14 -14.07 25.84
N VAL A 158 19.67 -13.57 26.97
CA VAL A 158 20.30 -14.42 27.98
C VAL A 158 19.23 -15.38 28.48
N ALA A 159 19.46 -16.68 28.28
CA ALA A 159 18.59 -17.71 28.81
C ALA A 159 18.52 -17.54 30.33
N GLY A 160 17.31 -17.28 30.84
CA GLY A 160 17.06 -17.22 32.28
C GLY A 160 17.48 -18.53 32.92
N GLY A 161 18.47 -18.45 33.81
CA GLY A 161 18.87 -19.55 34.65
C GLY A 161 17.69 -19.96 35.55
N ALA A 162 17.32 -21.22 35.47
CA ALA A 162 16.51 -21.87 36.47
C ALA A 162 17.25 -21.84 37.81
N ALA A 163 16.57 -21.36 38.85
CA ALA A 163 16.91 -21.66 40.23
C ALA A 163 15.60 -21.79 41.02
N ALA A 164 15.11 -23.03 41.13
CA ALA A 164 14.35 -23.46 42.30
C ALA A 164 15.33 -23.56 43.49
N PRO A 165 14.86 -23.43 44.73
CA PRO A 165 14.13 -24.52 45.38
C PRO A 165 12.65 -24.25 45.66
#